data_AF-X1JV45-F1
#
_entry.id   AF-X1JV45-F1
#
_cell.length_a   1.000
_cell.length_b   1.000
_cell.length_c   1.000
_cell.angle_alpha   90.00
_cell.angle_beta   90.00
_cell.angle_gamma   90.00
#
_symmetry.space_group_name_H-M   'P 1'
#
loop_
_entity.id
_entity.type
_entity.pdbx_description
1 polymer ?
#
loop_
_entity_poly.entity_id
_entity_poly.type
_entity_poly.pdbx_seq_one_letter_code
_entity_poly.pdbx_strand_id
1 'polypeptide(L)'
;KGSEPFVKYWVNGNFKPELNPQTLATAINIGNPVSHSKAFESLKFTNGVATSVSDQAILNGKAIIDRAGIGCEPASASTLAGIKKLVDEGTILSSEKLVAILTGHLL
;
A
#
# COMPACT_ATOMS: atom_id res chain seq x y z
N LYS A 1 9.12 10.61 -7.49
CA LYS A 1 8.34 9.75 -8.42
C LYS A 1 7.80 8.57 -7.61
N GLY A 2 6.66 7.98 -7.98
CA GLY A 2 5.95 6.99 -7.16
C GLY A 2 5.22 5.95 -8.02
N SER A 3 4.59 4.96 -7.39
CA SER A 3 3.81 3.90 -8.05
C SER A 3 2.41 3.79 -7.43
N GLU A 4 1.62 4.86 -7.56
CA GLU A 4 0.28 5.00 -6.95
C GLU A 4 -0.88 5.26 -7.95
N PRO A 5 -0.86 4.75 -9.20
CA PRO A 5 -1.91 5.06 -10.18
C PRO A 5 -3.30 4.62 -9.71
N PHE A 6 -3.38 3.53 -8.93
CA PHE A 6 -4.63 3.05 -8.37
C PHE A 6 -5.20 3.97 -7.28
N VAL A 7 -4.37 4.49 -6.37
CA VAL A 7 -4.82 5.44 -5.33
C VAL A 7 -5.31 6.74 -5.99
N LYS A 8 -4.58 7.24 -7.00
CA LYS A 8 -5.02 8.40 -7.78
C LYS A 8 -6.36 8.15 -8.49
N TYR A 9 -6.56 6.95 -9.01
CA TYR A 9 -7.84 6.56 -9.60
C TYR A 9 -8.96 6.54 -8.56
N TRP A 10 -8.72 5.93 -7.40
CA TRP A 10 -9.68 5.88 -6.30
C TRP A 10 -10.16 7.27 -5.87
N VAL A 11 -9.24 8.22 -5.71
CA VAL A 11 -9.56 9.59 -5.26
C VAL A 11 -10.23 10.41 -6.37
N ASN A 12 -9.75 10.31 -7.62
CA ASN A 12 -10.18 11.21 -8.69
C ASN A 12 -11.29 10.63 -9.59
N GLY A 13 -11.63 9.35 -9.44
CA GLY A 13 -12.64 8.66 -10.25
C GLY A 13 -12.25 8.38 -11.72
N ASN A 14 -11.07 8.84 -12.16
CA ASN A 14 -10.57 8.65 -13.53
C ASN A 14 -9.21 7.95 -13.51
N PHE A 15 -9.13 6.77 -14.13
CA PHE A 15 -7.89 6.00 -14.16
C PHE A 15 -6.94 6.58 -15.21
N LYS A 16 -5.70 6.83 -14.80
CA LYS A 16 -4.61 7.25 -15.68
C LYS A 16 -3.36 6.41 -15.35
N PRO A 17 -2.81 5.66 -16.32
CA PRO A 17 -1.55 4.99 -16.13
C PRO A 17 -0.42 5.94 -15.74
N GLU A 18 0.46 5.51 -14.85
CA GLU A 18 1.76 6.15 -14.62
C GLU A 18 2.75 5.58 -15.64
N LEU A 19 3.28 6.41 -16.53
CA LEU A 19 4.13 5.93 -17.63
C LEU A 19 5.54 5.57 -17.16
N ASN A 20 6.00 6.20 -16.08
CA ASN A 20 7.33 5.96 -15.52
C ASN A 20 7.23 5.78 -13.99
N PRO A 21 6.59 4.70 -13.53
CA PRO A 21 6.44 4.44 -12.10
C PRO A 21 7.82 4.16 -11.50
N GLN A 22 8.07 4.68 -10.31
CA GLN A 22 9.35 4.50 -9.63
C GLN A 22 9.12 4.42 -8.13
N THR A 23 9.51 3.30 -7.53
CA THR A 23 9.49 3.04 -6.09
C THR A 23 10.55 1.98 -5.77
N LEU A 24 11.07 2.01 -4.54
CA LEU A 24 11.89 0.92 -4.00
C LEU A 24 11.09 -0.38 -3.78
N ALA A 25 9.76 -0.30 -3.70
CA ALA A 25 8.87 -1.46 -3.63
C ALA A 25 8.62 -2.07 -5.03
N THR A 26 9.66 -2.71 -5.57
CA THR A 26 9.71 -3.17 -6.97
C THR A 26 8.55 -4.07 -7.38
N ALA A 27 8.08 -4.97 -6.50
CA ALA A 27 6.95 -5.86 -6.78
C ALA A 27 5.61 -5.13 -7.03
N ILE A 28 5.48 -3.90 -6.54
CA ILE A 28 4.31 -3.03 -6.78
C ILE A 28 4.66 -1.80 -7.62
N ASN A 29 5.79 -1.82 -8.34
CA ASN A 29 6.18 -0.77 -9.28
C ASN A 29 5.42 -0.89 -10.61
N ILE A 30 4.09 -0.77 -10.56
CA ILE A 30 3.17 -1.03 -11.67
C ILE A 30 2.44 0.26 -12.05
N GLY A 31 2.76 0.76 -13.24
CA GLY A 31 2.16 1.99 -13.77
C GLY A 31 0.75 1.80 -14.32
N ASN A 32 0.44 0.61 -14.82
CA ASN A 32 -0.87 0.25 -15.37
C ASN A 32 -1.38 -1.09 -14.81
N PRO A 33 -1.91 -1.12 -13.57
CA PRO A 33 -2.35 -2.37 -12.96
C PRO A 33 -3.57 -2.98 -13.66
N VAL A 34 -3.40 -4.18 -14.23
CA VAL A 34 -4.41 -4.89 -15.05
C VAL A 34 -5.76 -5.05 -14.34
N SER A 35 -5.76 -5.21 -13.01
CA SER A 35 -6.98 -5.46 -12.22
C SER A 35 -7.53 -4.21 -11.51
N HIS A 36 -7.17 -2.99 -11.97
CA HIS A 36 -7.60 -1.74 -11.30
C HIS A 36 -9.11 -1.63 -11.15
N SER A 37 -9.90 -2.04 -12.16
CA SER A 37 -11.37 -1.95 -12.09
C SER A 37 -11.94 -2.90 -11.04
N LYS A 38 -11.40 -4.12 -10.94
CA LYS A 38 -11.83 -5.08 -9.91
C LYS A 38 -11.53 -4.56 -8.51
N ALA A 39 -10.34 -4.01 -8.29
CA ALA A 39 -9.95 -3.43 -7.01
C ALA A 39 -10.83 -2.24 -6.62
N PHE A 40 -11.19 -1.38 -7.59
CA PHE A 40 -12.09 -0.24 -7.37
C PHE A 40 -13.49 -0.68 -6.95
N GLU A 41 -14.07 -1.67 -7.63
CA GLU A 41 -15.36 -2.25 -7.26
C GLU A 41 -15.32 -2.92 -5.88
N SER A 42 -14.22 -3.63 -5.54
CA SER A 42 -14.04 -4.21 -4.21
C SER A 42 -14.01 -3.16 -3.10
N LEU A 43 -13.33 -2.02 -3.31
CA LEU A 43 -13.32 -0.93 -2.34
C LEU A 43 -14.71 -0.32 -2.15
N LYS A 44 -15.47 -0.10 -3.24
CA LYS A 44 -16.86 0.37 -3.13
C LYS A 44 -17.73 -0.62 -2.37
N PHE A 45 -17.66 -1.90 -2.71
CA PHE A 45 -18.46 -2.95 -2.09
C PHE A 45 -18.19 -3.09 -0.59
N THR A 46 -16.93 -2.91 -0.17
CA THR A 46 -16.51 -3.04 1.23
C THR A 46 -16.56 -1.73 2.02
N ASN A 47 -16.94 -0.62 1.38
CA ASN A 47 -16.73 0.73 1.92
C ASN A 47 -15.29 0.95 2.41
N GLY A 48 -14.34 0.40 1.65
CA GLY A 48 -12.92 0.40 1.95
C GLY A 48 -12.22 1.69 1.54
N VAL A 49 -10.94 1.78 1.88
CA VAL A 49 -10.08 2.92 1.56
C VAL A 49 -8.83 2.49 0.81
N ALA A 50 -8.27 3.39 0.01
CA ALA A 50 -6.94 3.25 -0.59
C ALA A 50 -6.07 4.42 -0.16
N THR A 51 -4.81 4.14 0.19
CA THR A 51 -3.83 5.17 0.53
C THR A 51 -2.48 4.85 -0.10
N SER A 52 -1.64 5.87 -0.25
CA SER A 52 -0.25 5.72 -0.66
C SER A 52 0.70 6.21 0.43
N VAL A 53 1.91 5.69 0.40
CA VAL A 53 2.98 6.00 1.35
C VAL A 53 4.30 6.21 0.61
N SER A 54 5.23 6.94 1.23
CA SER A 54 6.55 7.15 0.67
C SER A 54 7.42 5.89 0.82
N ASP A 55 8.44 5.76 -0.05
CA ASP A 55 9.44 4.70 0.07
C ASP A 55 10.12 4.69 1.46
N GLN A 56 10.36 5.87 2.04
CA GLN A 56 10.92 5.96 3.40
C GLN A 56 9.98 5.35 4.45
N ALA A 57 8.66 5.60 4.34
CA ALA A 57 7.69 4.99 5.24
C ALA A 57 7.63 3.47 5.06
N ILE A 58 7.73 2.99 3.82
CA ILE A 58 7.85 1.56 3.51
C ILE A 58 9.09 0.95 4.19
N LEU A 59 10.26 1.57 4.06
CA LEU A 59 11.50 1.10 4.68
C LEU A 59 11.43 1.11 6.21
N ASN A 60 10.78 2.12 6.80
CA ASN A 60 10.54 2.17 8.24
C ASN A 60 9.62 1.02 8.70
N GLY A 61 8.55 0.74 7.94
CA GLY A 61 7.66 -0.40 8.18
C GLY A 61 8.42 -1.72 8.09
N LYS A 62 9.26 -1.88 7.07
CA LYS A 62 10.10 -3.07 6.88
C LYS A 62 11.01 -3.28 8.09
N ALA A 63 11.70 -2.24 8.54
CA ALA A 63 12.58 -2.32 9.71
C ALA A 63 11.84 -2.74 10.99
N ILE A 64 10.56 -2.38 11.14
CA ILE A 64 9.73 -2.86 12.27
C ILE A 64 9.44 -4.37 12.13
N ILE A 65 9.03 -4.82 10.94
CA ILE A 65 8.72 -6.23 10.67
C ILE A 65 9.96 -7.11 10.82
N ASP A 66 11.11 -6.64 10.30
CA ASP A 66 12.39 -7.34 10.40
C ASP A 66 12.82 -7.49 11.86
N ARG A 67 12.68 -6.43 12.68
CA ARG A 67 12.99 -6.49 14.13
C ARG A 67 12.09 -7.46 14.91
N ALA A 68 10.91 -7.77 14.39
CA ALA A 68 10.02 -8.79 14.96
C ALA A 68 10.40 -10.23 14.57
N GLY A 69 11.46 -10.41 13.77
CA GLY A 69 11.96 -11.73 13.34
C GLY A 69 11.18 -12.37 12.20
N ILE A 70 10.24 -11.64 11.58
CA ILE A 70 9.42 -12.16 10.46
C ILE A 70 10.14 -11.96 9.14
N GLY A 71 10.70 -10.76 8.92
CA GLY A 71 11.31 -10.35 7.65
C GLY A 71 10.30 -10.16 6.52
N CYS A 72 10.51 -9.18 5.65
CA CYS A 72 9.72 -9.04 4.42
C CYS A 72 10.43 -8.23 3.33
N GLU A 73 9.97 -8.37 2.08
CA GLU A 73 10.34 -7.45 0.99
C GLU A 73 9.69 -6.06 1.18
N PRO A 74 10.20 -4.99 0.52
CA PRO A 74 9.63 -3.65 0.67
C PRO A 74 8.15 -3.55 0.27
N ALA A 75 7.68 -4.22 -0.78
CA ALA A 75 6.27 -4.16 -1.16
C ALA A 75 5.33 -4.68 -0.06
N SER A 76 5.72 -5.74 0.64
CA SER A 76 4.97 -6.26 1.79
C SER A 76 4.95 -5.29 2.97
N ALA A 77 6.03 -4.56 3.20
CA ALA A 77 6.10 -3.54 4.23
C ALA A 77 5.18 -2.33 3.96
N SER A 78 4.70 -2.14 2.73
CA SER A 78 3.73 -1.09 2.41
C SER A 78 2.42 -1.25 3.19
N THR A 79 2.03 -2.48 3.54
CA THR A 79 0.86 -2.76 4.39
C THR A 79 1.00 -2.11 5.76
N LEU A 80 2.14 -2.35 6.46
CA LEU A 80 2.34 -1.78 7.79
C LEU A 80 2.51 -0.26 7.74
N ALA A 81 3.21 0.26 6.73
CA ALA A 81 3.35 1.69 6.53
C ALA A 81 1.99 2.38 6.28
N GLY A 82 1.13 1.77 5.46
CA GLY A 82 -0.22 2.24 5.18
C GLY A 82 -1.11 2.22 6.41
N ILE A 83 -1.09 1.11 7.18
CA ILE A 83 -1.81 1.02 8.47
C ILE A 83 -1.37 2.14 9.41
N LYS A 84 -0.06 2.34 9.58
CA LYS A 84 0.44 3.41 10.44
C LYS A 84 -0.07 4.79 10.03
N LYS A 85 -0.03 5.10 8.73
CA LYS A 85 -0.58 6.36 8.20
C LYS A 85 -2.07 6.50 8.50
N LEU A 86 -2.87 5.46 8.23
CA LEU A 86 -4.32 5.49 8.46
C LEU A 86 -4.69 5.62 9.95
N VAL A 87 -3.87 5.07 10.86
CA VAL A 87 -4.01 5.28 12.30
C VAL A 87 -3.66 6.73 12.68
N ASP A 88 -2.55 7.26 12.16
CA ASP A 88 -2.12 8.64 12.43
C ASP A 88 -3.16 9.65 11.88
N GLU A 89 -3.86 9.33 10.80
CA GLU A 89 -4.96 10.11 10.19
C GLU A 89 -6.33 9.90 10.88
N GLY A 90 -6.44 8.95 11.82
CA GLY A 90 -7.69 8.62 12.52
C GLY A 90 -8.72 7.87 11.68
N THR A 91 -8.34 7.36 10.50
CA THR A 91 -9.19 6.47 9.68
C THR A 91 -9.33 5.09 10.32
N ILE A 92 -8.27 4.61 10.97
CA ILE A 92 -8.27 3.39 11.78
C ILE A 92 -8.07 3.81 13.24
N LEU A 93 -8.93 3.35 14.16
CA LEU A 93 -8.74 3.66 15.57
C LEU A 93 -7.63 2.81 16.18
N SER A 94 -6.84 3.39 17.08
CA SER A 94 -5.74 2.69 17.78
C SER A 94 -6.20 1.50 18.64
N SER A 95 -7.50 1.45 18.97
CA SER A 95 -8.13 0.34 19.71
C SER A 95 -8.58 -0.82 18.82
N GLU A 96 -8.56 -0.68 17.51
CA GLU A 96 -9.02 -1.73 16.59
C GLU A 96 -8.04 -2.90 16.51
N LYS A 97 -8.57 -4.09 16.22
CA LYS A 97 -7.78 -5.28 15.89
C LYS A 97 -7.65 -5.38 14.38
N LEU A 98 -6.43 -5.45 13.90
CA LEU A 98 -6.12 -5.45 12.47
C LEU A 98 -5.43 -6.76 12.07
N VAL A 99 -5.68 -7.19 10.83
CA VAL A 99 -4.90 -8.24 10.17
C VAL A 99 -4.10 -7.58 9.05
N ALA A 100 -2.78 -7.63 9.16
CA ALA A 100 -1.87 -7.13 8.13
C ALA A 100 -1.39 -8.30 7.26
N ILE A 101 -1.56 -8.18 5.94
CA ILE A 101 -1.12 -9.19 4.98
C ILE A 101 0.25 -8.79 4.44
N LEU A 102 1.23 -9.69 4.59
CA LEU A 102 2.55 -9.60 3.97
C LEU A 102 2.56 -10.60 2.80
N THR A 103 2.64 -10.10 1.57
CA THR A 103 2.45 -10.91 0.36
C THR A 103 3.73 -11.54 -0.18
N GLY A 104 4.89 -11.16 0.34
CA GLY A 104 6.21 -11.61 -0.06
C GLY A 104 7.17 -11.68 1.13
N HIS A 105 8.05 -12.68 1.11
CA HIS A 105 9.06 -12.90 2.15
C HIS A 105 10.44 -12.38 1.71
N LEU A 106 11.46 -12.65 2.53
CA LEU A 106 12.85 -12.24 2.30
C LEU A 106 13.36 -12.63 0.91
N LEU A 107 13.82 -11.59 0.19
CA LEU A 107 14.90 -11.56 -0.80
C LEU A 107 15.90 -10.51 -0.33
#